data_AF-A0A2A3MUE9-F1
#
_entry.id   AF-A0A2A3MUE9-F1
#
_cell.length_a   1.000
_cell.length_b   1.000
_cell.length_c   1.000
_cell.angle_alpha   90.00
_cell.angle_beta   90.00
_cell.angle_gamma   90.00
#
_symmetry.space_group_name_H-M   'P 1'
#
loop_
_entity.id
_entity.type
_entity.pdbx_description
1 polymer ?
#
loop_
_entity_poly.entity_id
_entity_poly.type
_entity_poly.pdbx_seq_one_letter_code
_entity_poly.pdbx_strand_id
1 'polypeptide(L)'
;MFDDDFGPEHRNDGEGFGEVKADTKDVLAIWSAWLDRGWHGVKVADWAGLYLPAKLDADVRFLSLLVDKMPNFGRVAQRMRREAVGDLIRAQHLLPWTSKARPQFFSEQRDGRQLVLKEREHAFPVSQVKSLVLMAMRDGDIEQARKRLLYCWLIPTVFCTRETHKSLPSRCEDFDRPYDRYSNRHDGLEDLKLLRFDGSVLDPDTYSRAHLLEDLQSIHQLQPVVDGLDGLTFPTPEEEAEYTKLMTRRGTGSSVA
;
A
#
# COMPACT_ATOMS: atom_id res chain seq x y z
N MET A 1 -18.21 16.24 6.20
CA MET A 1 -17.82 16.82 7.49
C MET A 1 -17.77 15.63 8.42
N PHE A 2 -16.58 15.11 8.69
CA PHE A 2 -16.40 13.83 9.37
C PHE A 2 -15.81 14.12 10.74
N ASP A 3 -16.49 13.64 11.78
CA ASP A 3 -16.01 13.72 13.15
C ASP A 3 -14.92 12.66 13.34
N ASP A 4 -13.69 13.13 13.53
CA ASP A 4 -12.48 12.33 13.80
C ASP A 4 -12.43 11.79 15.26
N ASP A 5 -13.54 11.85 16.00
CA ASP A 5 -13.60 11.64 17.46
C ASP A 5 -13.76 10.17 17.92
N PHE A 6 -13.52 9.17 17.07
CA PHE A 6 -13.82 7.76 17.42
C PHE A 6 -12.64 6.88 17.80
N GLY A 7 -11.55 7.41 18.31
CA GLY A 7 -10.64 6.59 19.13
C GLY A 7 -10.04 7.41 20.27
N PRO A 8 -9.34 6.79 21.24
CA PRO A 8 -8.74 7.53 22.35
C PRO A 8 -7.96 8.72 21.78
N GLU A 9 -8.34 9.93 22.21
CA GLU A 9 -7.76 11.18 21.75
C GLU A 9 -6.29 11.22 22.17
N HIS A 10 -5.40 10.84 21.27
CA HIS A 10 -4.07 11.41 21.25
C HIS A 10 -4.11 12.54 20.22
N ARG A 11 -4.43 13.74 20.69
CA ARG A 11 -4.18 14.96 19.91
C ARG A 11 -2.69 15.01 19.61
N ASN A 12 -2.35 14.71 18.37
CA ASN A 12 -1.02 14.94 17.82
C ASN A 12 -1.01 16.36 17.25
N ASP A 13 -1.27 17.33 18.13
CA ASP A 13 -1.08 18.74 17.81
C ASP A 13 0.43 18.93 17.67
N GLY A 14 0.87 19.45 16.52
CA GLY A 14 2.26 19.44 16.06
C GLY A 14 3.27 20.29 16.86
N GLU A 15 3.19 20.26 18.18
CA GLU A 15 4.16 20.84 19.11
C GLU A 15 4.96 19.71 19.77
N GLY A 16 6.21 19.59 19.33
CA GLY A 16 7.27 18.93 20.09
C GLY A 16 7.06 17.44 20.37
N PHE A 17 7.62 16.59 19.51
CA PHE A 17 8.19 15.31 19.97
C PHE A 17 9.37 15.63 20.91
N GLY A 18 9.06 16.07 22.13
CA GLY A 18 9.86 15.72 23.30
C GLY A 18 9.60 14.25 23.57
N GLU A 19 10.66 13.52 23.88
CA GLU A 19 10.69 12.06 24.09
C GLU A 19 9.55 11.57 25.01
N VAL A 20 8.40 11.25 24.43
CA VAL A 20 7.51 10.26 25.00
C VAL A 20 7.57 9.08 24.05
N LYS A 21 8.54 8.19 24.31
CA LYS A 21 8.46 6.83 23.80
C LYS A 21 7.18 6.25 24.38
N ALA A 22 6.08 6.31 23.63
CA ALA A 22 4.96 5.42 23.91
C ALA A 22 5.57 4.01 24.00
N ASP A 23 5.30 3.28 25.08
CA ASP A 23 5.81 1.92 25.22
C ASP A 23 5.37 1.17 23.95
N THR A 24 6.24 0.38 23.34
CA THR A 24 5.90 -0.43 22.17
C THR A 24 4.63 -1.24 22.42
N LYS A 25 4.40 -1.65 23.68
CA LYS A 25 3.16 -2.28 24.12
C LYS A 25 1.93 -1.39 23.98
N ASP A 26 2.04 -0.09 24.27
CA ASP A 26 0.95 0.88 24.13
C ASP A 26 0.59 1.08 22.65
N VAL A 27 1.60 1.17 21.77
CA VAL A 27 1.38 1.29 20.32
C VAL A 27 0.65 0.07 19.76
N LEU A 28 1.14 -1.13 20.07
CA LEU A 28 0.51 -2.38 19.62
C LEU A 28 -0.90 -2.55 20.19
N ALA A 29 -1.13 -2.15 21.44
CA ALA A 29 -2.47 -2.17 22.03
C ALA A 29 -3.44 -1.21 21.31
N ILE A 30 -2.99 0.00 20.96
CA ILE A 30 -3.79 0.98 20.20
C ILE A 30 -4.17 0.42 18.82
N TRP A 31 -3.20 -0.13 18.09
CA TRP A 31 -3.46 -0.72 16.78
C TRP A 31 -4.35 -1.94 16.87
N SER A 32 -4.11 -2.83 17.83
CA SER A 32 -4.93 -4.02 18.08
C SER A 32 -6.39 -3.64 18.31
N ALA A 33 -6.64 -2.70 19.21
CA ALA A 33 -7.98 -2.21 19.50
C ALA A 33 -8.66 -1.59 18.27
N TRP A 34 -7.90 -0.85 17.45
CA TRP A 34 -8.40 -0.29 16.19
C TRP A 34 -8.77 -1.38 15.17
N LEU A 35 -7.88 -2.34 14.95
CA LEU A 35 -8.07 -3.44 14.01
C LEU A 35 -9.26 -4.35 14.42
N ASP A 36 -9.43 -4.58 15.73
CA ASP A 36 -10.53 -5.36 16.29
C ASP A 36 -11.88 -4.63 16.23
N ARG A 37 -11.89 -3.31 16.41
CA ARG A 37 -13.10 -2.50 16.25
C ARG A 37 -13.54 -2.44 14.79
N GLY A 38 -12.56 -2.36 13.88
CA GLY A 38 -12.80 -2.28 12.46
C GLY A 38 -13.56 -1.02 12.04
N TRP A 39 -14.19 -1.07 10.86
CA TRP A 39 -14.94 0.05 10.29
C TRP A 39 -16.41 -0.31 10.15
N HIS A 40 -17.30 0.55 10.68
CA HIS A 40 -18.75 0.29 10.74
C HIS A 40 -19.14 -1.07 11.34
N GLY A 41 -18.35 -1.58 12.30
CA GLY A 41 -18.60 -2.87 12.96
C GLY A 41 -18.09 -4.09 12.18
N VAL A 42 -17.38 -3.89 11.07
CA VAL A 42 -16.70 -4.94 10.31
C VAL A 42 -15.22 -4.93 10.67
N LYS A 43 -14.70 -6.03 11.23
CA LYS A 43 -13.28 -6.14 11.59
C LYS A 43 -12.40 -5.95 10.37
N VAL A 44 -11.18 -5.45 10.58
CA VAL A 44 -10.24 -5.23 9.48
C VAL A 44 -9.90 -6.54 8.75
N ALA A 45 -9.75 -7.64 9.49
CA ALA A 45 -9.55 -8.97 8.91
C ALA A 45 -10.71 -9.42 8.01
N ASP A 46 -11.96 -9.20 8.44
CA ASP A 46 -13.14 -9.53 7.64
C ASP A 46 -13.22 -8.65 6.38
N TRP A 47 -12.92 -7.37 6.53
CA TRP A 47 -12.91 -6.44 5.41
C TRP A 47 -11.82 -6.78 4.38
N ALA A 48 -10.61 -7.08 4.84
CA ALA A 48 -9.51 -7.48 3.97
C ALA A 48 -9.75 -8.86 3.37
N GLY A 49 -10.12 -9.86 4.17
CA GLY A 49 -10.30 -11.24 3.71
C GLY A 49 -11.53 -11.44 2.83
N LEU A 50 -12.59 -10.65 3.00
CA LEU A 50 -13.86 -10.83 2.29
C LEU A 50 -14.16 -9.69 1.31
N TYR A 51 -14.19 -8.44 1.81
CA TYR A 51 -14.71 -7.32 1.01
C TYR A 51 -13.78 -6.93 -0.14
N LEU A 52 -12.48 -6.74 0.13
CA LEU A 52 -11.51 -6.33 -0.90
C LEU A 52 -11.48 -7.29 -2.12
N PRO A 53 -11.27 -8.61 -1.93
CA PRO A 53 -11.27 -9.57 -3.03
C PRO A 53 -12.60 -9.66 -3.75
N ALA A 54 -13.72 -9.66 -3.01
CA ALA A 54 -15.05 -9.77 -3.59
C ALA A 54 -15.40 -8.54 -4.43
N LYS A 55 -15.03 -7.34 -3.96
CA LYS A 55 -15.25 -6.10 -4.68
C LYS A 55 -14.40 -6.03 -5.95
N LEU A 56 -13.14 -6.44 -5.88
CA LEU A 56 -12.27 -6.55 -7.06
C LEU A 56 -12.89 -7.49 -8.11
N ASP A 57 -13.30 -8.70 -7.70
CA ASP A 57 -13.90 -9.69 -8.60
C ASP A 57 -15.21 -9.17 -9.22
N ALA A 58 -16.11 -8.59 -8.42
CA ALA A 58 -17.36 -8.03 -8.90
C ALA A 58 -17.14 -6.93 -9.95
N ASP A 59 -16.26 -5.96 -9.66
CA ASP A 59 -15.99 -4.86 -10.58
C ASP A 59 -15.34 -5.35 -11.87
N VAL A 60 -14.37 -6.26 -11.77
CA VAL A 60 -13.68 -6.77 -12.97
C VAL A 60 -14.61 -7.64 -13.81
N ARG A 61 -15.40 -8.52 -13.18
CA ARG A 61 -16.37 -9.37 -13.88
C ARG A 61 -17.41 -8.54 -14.62
N PHE A 62 -17.96 -7.53 -13.96
CA PHE A 62 -18.89 -6.59 -14.59
C PHE A 62 -18.26 -5.92 -15.82
N LEU A 63 -17.04 -5.39 -15.67
CA LEU A 63 -16.35 -4.72 -16.77
C LEU A 63 -16.00 -5.67 -17.91
N SER A 64 -15.66 -6.93 -17.63
CA SER A 64 -15.45 -7.95 -18.67
C SER A 64 -16.72 -8.24 -19.45
N LEU A 65 -17.83 -8.51 -18.75
CA LEU A 65 -19.14 -8.74 -19.38
C LEU A 65 -19.57 -7.55 -20.23
N LEU A 66 -19.30 -6.32 -19.76
CA LEU A 66 -19.61 -5.11 -20.49
C LEU A 66 -18.83 -5.02 -21.82
N VAL A 67 -17.54 -5.37 -21.80
CA VAL A 67 -16.70 -5.41 -23.01
C VAL A 67 -17.17 -6.48 -23.98
N ASP A 68 -17.55 -7.65 -23.50
CA ASP A 68 -18.07 -8.73 -24.34
C ASP A 68 -19.35 -8.32 -25.09
N LYS A 69 -20.21 -7.52 -24.43
CA LYS A 69 -21.43 -6.97 -25.04
C LYS A 69 -21.17 -5.73 -25.89
N MET A 70 -20.17 -4.93 -25.54
CA MET A 70 -19.82 -3.68 -26.22
C MET A 70 -18.30 -3.58 -26.41
N PRO A 71 -17.73 -4.21 -27.46
CA PRO A 71 -16.28 -4.27 -27.65
C PRO A 71 -15.59 -2.91 -27.73
N ASN A 72 -16.29 -1.91 -28.30
CA ASN A 72 -15.79 -0.52 -28.39
C ASN A 72 -15.54 0.12 -27.01
N PHE A 73 -16.10 -0.45 -25.94
CA PHE A 73 -15.91 0.02 -24.56
C PHE A 73 -14.58 -0.45 -23.95
N GLY A 74 -13.81 -1.32 -24.61
CA GLY A 74 -12.60 -1.95 -24.07
C GLY A 74 -11.60 -0.98 -23.42
N ARG A 75 -11.34 0.19 -24.04
CA ARG A 75 -10.44 1.20 -23.47
C ARG A 75 -10.98 1.84 -22.19
N VAL A 76 -12.29 2.11 -22.15
CA VAL A 76 -12.94 2.70 -20.98
C VAL A 76 -12.98 1.68 -19.85
N ALA A 77 -13.35 0.43 -20.15
CA ALA A 77 -13.29 -0.67 -19.19
C ALA A 77 -11.89 -0.82 -18.59
N GLN A 78 -10.83 -0.75 -19.40
CA GLN A 78 -9.47 -0.86 -18.90
C GLN A 78 -9.09 0.29 -17.95
N ARG A 79 -9.54 1.52 -18.26
CA ARG A 79 -9.38 2.66 -17.34
C ARG A 79 -10.16 2.41 -16.04
N MET A 80 -11.39 1.94 -16.12
CA MET A 80 -12.22 1.67 -14.94
C MET A 80 -11.64 0.55 -14.08
N ARG A 81 -11.10 -0.53 -14.67
CA ARG A 81 -10.40 -1.59 -13.93
C ARG A 81 -9.20 -1.03 -13.15
N ARG A 82 -8.42 -0.14 -13.76
CA ARG A 82 -7.32 0.55 -13.07
C ARG A 82 -7.82 1.39 -11.90
N GLU A 83 -8.91 2.14 -12.07
CA GLU A 83 -9.45 2.93 -10.95
C GLU A 83 -10.04 2.05 -9.86
N ALA A 84 -10.72 0.95 -10.19
CA ALA A 84 -11.20 -0.01 -9.19
C ALA A 84 -10.06 -0.52 -8.30
N VAL A 85 -8.94 -0.97 -8.90
CA VAL A 85 -7.75 -1.37 -8.12
C VAL A 85 -7.19 -0.19 -7.32
N GLY A 86 -7.11 0.99 -7.92
CA GLY A 86 -6.62 2.22 -7.29
C GLY A 86 -7.44 2.69 -6.09
N ASP A 87 -8.76 2.49 -6.12
CA ASP A 87 -9.65 2.89 -5.05
C ASP A 87 -9.63 1.86 -3.91
N LEU A 88 -9.56 0.57 -4.26
CA LEU A 88 -9.39 -0.51 -3.30
C LEU A 88 -8.06 -0.41 -2.54
N ILE A 89 -6.95 -0.09 -3.21
CA ILE A 89 -5.69 0.13 -2.50
C ILE A 89 -5.74 1.37 -1.61
N ARG A 90 -6.41 2.45 -2.00
CA ARG A 90 -6.56 3.66 -1.17
C ARG A 90 -7.49 3.47 0.02
N ALA A 91 -8.31 2.43 0.02
CA ALA A 91 -9.04 2.01 1.21
C ALA A 91 -8.11 1.52 2.35
N GLN A 92 -6.78 1.57 2.16
CA GLN A 92 -5.79 1.44 3.22
C GLN A 92 -5.94 2.44 4.36
N HIS A 93 -6.64 3.56 4.17
CA HIS A 93 -6.93 4.51 5.25
C HIS A 93 -7.65 3.88 6.47
N LEU A 94 -8.19 2.67 6.31
CA LEU A 94 -8.77 1.86 7.38
C LEU A 94 -7.71 1.24 8.32
N LEU A 95 -6.44 1.17 7.91
CA LEU A 95 -5.34 0.66 8.71
C LEU A 95 -4.80 1.72 9.67
N PRO A 96 -4.46 1.36 10.92
CA PRO A 96 -4.21 2.33 11.97
C PRO A 96 -2.97 3.20 11.70
N TRP A 97 -1.94 2.63 11.08
CA TRP A 97 -0.71 3.32 10.72
C TRP A 97 -0.83 4.26 9.52
N THR A 98 -1.99 4.35 8.88
CA THR A 98 -2.20 5.37 7.86
C THR A 98 -2.62 6.70 8.48
N SER A 99 -3.31 6.73 9.63
CA SER A 99 -3.74 8.00 10.22
C SER A 99 -2.57 8.77 10.83
N LYS A 100 -2.45 10.08 10.57
CA LYS A 100 -1.43 10.95 11.19
C LYS A 100 -1.65 11.16 12.70
N ALA A 101 -2.89 10.98 13.16
CA ALA A 101 -3.25 11.07 14.57
C ALA A 101 -2.94 9.78 15.35
N ARG A 102 -2.37 8.77 14.70
CA ARG A 102 -2.03 7.48 15.30
C ARG A 102 -0.53 7.23 15.21
N PRO A 103 0.01 6.31 16.03
CA PRO A 103 1.39 5.87 15.88
C PRO A 103 1.61 5.35 14.45
N GLN A 104 2.68 5.83 13.81
CA GLN A 104 3.09 5.40 12.47
C GLN A 104 3.81 4.06 12.56
N PHE A 105 3.65 3.18 11.56
CA PHE A 105 4.42 1.94 11.52
C PHE A 105 5.88 2.20 11.19
N PHE A 106 6.11 2.99 10.14
CA PHE A 106 7.44 3.44 9.73
C PHE A 106 7.47 4.95 9.59
N SER A 107 8.54 5.54 10.07
CA SER A 107 8.85 6.97 9.93
C SER A 107 10.25 7.14 9.36
N GLU A 108 10.44 8.17 8.52
CA GLU A 108 11.78 8.53 8.04
C GLU A 108 12.68 8.94 9.22
N GLN A 109 13.92 8.48 9.19
CA GLN A 109 15.00 8.89 10.08
C GLN A 109 16.25 9.23 9.26
N ARG A 110 17.00 10.25 9.70
CA ARG A 110 18.33 10.60 9.18
C ARG A 110 19.27 10.85 10.36
N ASP A 111 20.31 10.03 10.53
CA ASP A 111 21.38 10.10 11.54
C ASP A 111 21.24 11.18 12.64
N GLY A 112 20.30 10.97 13.57
CA GLY A 112 20.10 11.82 14.75
C GLY A 112 19.48 13.21 14.50
N ARG A 113 19.03 13.51 13.28
CA ARG A 113 18.34 14.76 12.94
C ARG A 113 16.86 14.69 13.34
N GLN A 114 16.39 15.73 14.01
CA GLN A 114 14.95 15.93 14.18
C GLN A 114 14.34 16.36 12.83
N LEU A 115 13.38 15.59 12.35
CA LEU A 115 12.73 15.82 11.06
C LEU A 115 11.29 16.30 11.25
N VAL A 116 10.85 17.17 10.34
CA VAL A 116 9.44 17.57 10.28
C VAL A 116 8.74 16.69 9.25
N LEU A 117 8.19 15.58 9.73
CA LEU A 117 7.47 14.60 8.91
C LEU A 117 6.06 15.12 8.63
N LYS A 118 5.72 15.34 7.36
CA LYS A 118 4.44 15.94 6.95
C LYS A 118 3.70 15.08 5.94
N GLU A 119 4.42 14.36 5.10
CA GLU A 119 3.85 13.59 4.01
C GLU A 119 3.68 12.12 4.41
N ARG A 120 2.73 11.46 3.76
CA ARG A 120 2.49 10.02 3.93
C ARG A 120 2.46 9.40 2.55
N GLU A 121 3.35 8.45 2.33
CA GLU A 121 3.55 7.87 1.01
C GLU A 121 3.47 6.34 1.08
N HIS A 122 2.85 5.77 0.05
CA HIS A 122 2.76 4.33 -0.09
C HIS A 122 4.10 3.78 -0.60
N ALA A 123 4.50 2.60 -0.10
CA ALA A 123 5.78 2.02 -0.43
C ALA A 123 5.90 1.76 -1.95
N PHE A 124 4.90 1.11 -2.55
CA PHE A 124 4.75 1.03 -4.00
C PHE A 124 3.99 2.23 -4.59
N PRO A 125 4.37 2.77 -5.75
CA PRO A 125 3.54 3.71 -6.49
C PRO A 125 2.20 3.07 -6.83
N VAL A 126 1.10 3.81 -6.62
CA VAL A 126 -0.26 3.32 -6.91
C VAL A 126 -0.40 2.87 -8.37
N SER A 127 0.32 3.49 -9.30
CA SER A 127 0.38 3.08 -10.71
C SER A 127 0.95 1.67 -10.91
N GLN A 128 1.98 1.29 -10.15
CA GLN A 128 2.55 -0.06 -10.20
C GLN A 128 1.65 -1.08 -9.49
N VAL A 129 1.00 -0.71 -8.37
CA VAL A 129 0.00 -1.60 -7.76
C VAL A 129 -1.11 -1.94 -8.76
N LYS A 130 -1.59 -0.94 -9.51
CA LYS A 130 -2.58 -1.14 -10.58
C LYS A 130 -2.10 -2.13 -11.64
N SER A 131 -0.86 -2.04 -12.12
CA SER A 131 -0.35 -2.96 -13.14
C SER A 131 -0.13 -4.37 -12.59
N LEU A 132 0.47 -4.52 -11.41
CA LEU A 132 0.75 -5.82 -10.78
C LEU A 132 -0.51 -6.68 -10.62
N VAL A 133 -1.60 -6.07 -10.13
CA VAL A 133 -2.90 -6.75 -9.98
C VAL A 133 -3.50 -7.09 -11.35
N LEU A 134 -3.48 -6.14 -12.29
CA LEU A 134 -4.13 -6.34 -13.59
C LEU A 134 -3.35 -7.27 -14.54
N MET A 135 -2.05 -7.46 -14.33
CA MET A 135 -1.26 -8.49 -15.03
C MET A 135 -1.76 -9.89 -14.67
N ALA A 136 -1.91 -10.20 -13.38
CA ALA A 136 -2.45 -11.49 -12.94
C ALA A 136 -3.84 -11.75 -13.54
N MET A 137 -4.70 -10.72 -13.57
CA MET A 137 -6.03 -10.83 -14.18
C MET A 137 -5.97 -11.09 -15.70
N ARG A 138 -5.01 -10.49 -16.42
CA ARG A 138 -4.83 -10.74 -17.87
C ARG A 138 -4.48 -12.20 -18.13
N ASP A 139 -3.67 -12.78 -17.26
CA ASP A 139 -3.19 -14.15 -17.39
C ASP A 139 -4.22 -15.18 -16.86
N GLY A 140 -5.41 -14.71 -16.43
CA GLY A 140 -6.48 -15.54 -15.90
C GLY A 140 -6.30 -15.96 -14.44
N ASP A 141 -5.24 -15.48 -13.78
CA ASP A 141 -4.91 -15.80 -12.40
C ASP A 141 -5.57 -14.81 -11.43
N ILE A 142 -6.87 -15.01 -11.21
CA ILE A 142 -7.68 -14.17 -10.32
C ILE A 142 -7.17 -14.23 -8.88
N GLU A 143 -6.63 -15.38 -8.47
CA GLU A 143 -6.16 -15.57 -7.11
C GLU A 143 -4.89 -14.78 -6.83
N GLN A 144 -3.92 -14.79 -7.75
CA GLN A 144 -2.75 -13.91 -7.64
C GLN A 144 -3.15 -12.42 -7.68
N ALA A 145 -4.17 -12.04 -8.46
CA ALA A 145 -4.64 -10.66 -8.45
C ALA A 145 -5.17 -10.23 -7.08
N ARG A 146 -5.95 -11.10 -6.41
CA ARG A 146 -6.44 -10.87 -5.04
C ARG A 146 -5.30 -10.78 -4.04
N LYS A 147 -4.36 -11.73 -4.08
CA LYS A 147 -3.19 -11.74 -3.19
C LYS A 147 -2.31 -10.51 -3.38
N ARG A 148 -2.04 -10.09 -4.61
CA ARG A 148 -1.28 -8.87 -4.92
C ARG A 148 -1.99 -7.62 -4.41
N LEU A 149 -3.32 -7.52 -4.58
CA LEU A 149 -4.10 -6.41 -4.04
C LEU A 149 -4.00 -6.36 -2.51
N LEU A 150 -4.25 -7.50 -1.85
CA LEU A 150 -4.23 -7.60 -0.39
C LEU A 150 -2.85 -7.30 0.18
N TYR A 151 -1.80 -7.88 -0.40
CA TYR A 151 -0.43 -7.61 0.00
C TYR A 151 -0.13 -6.12 -0.11
N CYS A 152 -0.30 -5.53 -1.30
CA CYS A 152 -0.01 -4.11 -1.47
C CYS A 152 -0.81 -3.24 -0.51
N TRP A 153 -2.09 -3.57 -0.27
CA TRP A 153 -2.95 -2.86 0.68
C TRP A 153 -2.46 -2.97 2.11
N LEU A 154 -1.83 -4.07 2.49
CA LEU A 154 -1.34 -4.26 3.85
C LEU A 154 -0.01 -3.53 4.11
N ILE A 155 0.78 -3.22 3.08
CA ILE A 155 2.12 -2.60 3.24
C ILE A 155 2.02 -1.25 3.94
N PRO A 156 2.59 -1.08 5.14
CA PRO A 156 2.48 0.18 5.86
C PRO A 156 3.04 1.37 5.08
N THR A 157 2.30 2.48 5.10
CA THR A 157 2.78 3.75 4.55
C THR A 157 3.94 4.29 5.39
N VAL A 158 4.84 5.02 4.74
CA VAL A 158 5.93 5.72 5.42
C VAL A 158 5.53 7.17 5.69
N PHE A 159 5.73 7.62 6.92
CA PHE A 159 5.62 9.02 7.27
C PHE A 159 6.95 9.72 7.03
N CYS A 160 6.99 10.64 6.07
CA CYS A 160 8.22 11.21 5.53
C CYS A 160 8.19 12.74 5.44
N THR A 161 9.36 13.32 5.19
CA THR A 161 9.51 14.74 4.88
C THR A 161 8.97 15.07 3.49
N ARG A 162 8.69 16.36 3.25
CA ARG A 162 8.24 16.82 1.94
C ARG A 162 9.32 16.68 0.88
N GLU A 163 10.58 16.81 1.30
CA GLU A 163 11.78 16.65 0.49
C GLU A 163 11.88 15.20 0.02
N THR A 164 11.83 14.23 0.94
CA THR A 164 11.82 12.81 0.61
C THR A 164 10.68 12.48 -0.36
N HIS A 165 9.44 12.89 -0.07
CA HIS A 165 8.30 12.63 -0.96
C HIS A 165 8.54 13.09 -2.41
N LYS A 166 9.22 14.23 -2.61
CA LYS A 166 9.54 14.74 -3.95
C LYS A 166 10.69 14.00 -4.63
N SER A 167 11.64 13.48 -3.86
CA SER A 167 12.79 12.75 -4.36
C SER A 167 12.51 11.28 -4.65
N LEU A 168 11.41 10.72 -4.12
CA LEU A 168 11.09 9.31 -4.34
C LEU A 168 10.95 8.99 -5.83
N PRO A 169 11.59 7.91 -6.30
CA PRO A 169 11.47 7.50 -7.68
C PRO A 169 10.01 7.14 -8.00
N SER A 170 9.64 7.34 -9.27
CA SER A 170 8.28 7.08 -9.74
C SER A 170 7.92 5.59 -9.85
N ARG A 171 8.91 4.71 -9.67
CA ARG A 171 8.84 3.25 -9.83
C ARG A 171 9.74 2.56 -8.80
N CYS A 172 9.31 1.41 -8.27
CA CYS A 172 10.16 0.44 -7.60
C CYS A 172 10.89 -0.42 -8.64
N GLU A 173 12.13 -0.79 -8.33
CA GLU A 173 12.99 -1.63 -9.15
C GLU A 173 13.11 -3.06 -8.61
N ASP A 174 12.74 -3.29 -7.35
CA ASP A 174 12.65 -4.62 -6.74
C ASP A 174 11.30 -4.81 -6.03
N PHE A 175 10.50 -5.77 -6.50
CA PHE A 175 9.18 -6.05 -5.90
C PHE A 175 9.27 -6.96 -4.67
N ASP A 176 10.39 -7.64 -4.46
CA ASP A 176 10.62 -8.36 -3.21
C ASP A 176 11.04 -7.41 -2.09
N ARG A 177 11.44 -6.17 -2.39
CA ARG A 177 11.74 -5.12 -1.38
C ARG A 177 10.64 -4.07 -1.37
N PRO A 178 9.63 -4.17 -0.49
CA PRO A 178 8.48 -3.27 -0.51
C PRO A 178 8.86 -1.79 -0.35
N TYR A 179 9.98 -1.51 0.34
CA TYR A 179 10.49 -0.15 0.58
C TYR A 179 11.67 0.24 -0.33
N ASP A 180 11.90 -0.46 -1.44
CA ASP A 180 13.00 -0.17 -2.39
C ASP A 180 13.07 1.32 -2.79
N ARG A 181 11.93 2.00 -2.96
CA ARG A 181 11.88 3.45 -3.26
C ARG A 181 12.54 4.35 -2.22
N TYR A 182 12.73 3.85 -1.01
CA TYR A 182 13.41 4.52 0.11
C TYR A 182 14.88 4.09 0.24
N SER A 183 15.38 3.28 -0.69
CA SER A 183 16.78 2.86 -0.75
C SER A 183 17.70 4.07 -0.86
N ASN A 184 18.83 3.98 -0.16
CA ASN A 184 19.93 4.95 -0.25
C ASN A 184 20.61 4.94 -1.64
N ARG A 185 20.31 3.94 -2.48
CA ARG A 185 20.83 3.85 -3.86
C ARG A 185 20.19 4.89 -4.78
N HIS A 186 19.07 5.47 -4.37
CA HIS A 186 18.39 6.51 -5.15
C HIS A 186 18.93 7.89 -4.79
N ASP A 187 19.15 8.71 -5.82
CA ASP A 187 19.65 10.07 -5.68
C ASP A 187 18.77 10.92 -4.73
N GLY A 188 19.40 11.62 -3.78
CA GLY A 188 18.71 12.51 -2.84
C GLY A 188 18.08 11.82 -1.63
N LEU A 189 18.29 10.51 -1.47
CA LEU A 189 17.89 9.72 -0.31
C LEU A 189 19.09 9.24 0.52
N GLU A 190 20.23 9.91 0.41
CA GLU A 190 21.43 9.59 1.16
C GLU A 190 21.14 9.66 2.68
N ASP A 191 21.69 8.69 3.42
CA ASP A 191 21.54 8.54 4.87
C ASP A 191 20.08 8.31 5.36
N LEU A 192 19.13 8.05 4.45
CA LEU A 192 17.75 7.75 4.84
C LEU A 192 17.64 6.33 5.40
N LYS A 193 17.03 6.23 6.58
CA LYS A 193 16.59 4.97 7.17
C LYS A 193 15.13 5.04 7.58
N LEU A 194 14.51 3.88 7.76
CA LEU A 194 13.13 3.80 8.25
C LEU A 194 13.15 3.37 9.72
N LEU A 195 12.65 4.22 10.60
CA LEU A 195 12.44 3.91 11.99
C LEU A 195 11.07 3.25 12.15
N ARG A 196 11.07 2.02 12.67
CA ARG A 196 9.85 1.30 13.04
C ARG A 196 9.34 1.81 14.38
N PHE A 197 8.05 1.61 14.63
CA PHE A 197 7.38 1.99 15.88
C PHE A 197 8.03 1.46 17.18
N ASP A 198 8.78 0.35 17.11
CA ASP A 198 9.50 -0.23 18.25
C ASP A 198 10.91 0.36 18.45
N GLY A 199 11.29 1.34 17.63
CA GLY A 199 12.60 1.97 17.64
C GLY A 199 13.66 1.21 16.85
N SER A 200 13.33 0.05 16.26
CA SER A 200 14.24 -0.63 15.34
C SER A 200 14.41 0.17 14.06
N VAL A 201 15.65 0.16 13.54
CA VAL A 201 16.00 0.85 12.32
C VAL A 201 16.10 -0.17 11.20
N LEU A 202 15.31 0.06 10.16
CA LEU A 202 15.23 -0.75 8.98
C LEU A 202 16.05 -0.10 7.87
N ASP A 203 16.85 -0.93 7.20
CA ASP A 203 17.51 -0.59 5.96
C ASP A 203 16.67 -1.08 4.76
N PRO A 204 16.10 -0.16 3.95
CA PRO A 204 15.26 -0.53 2.81
C PRO A 204 15.98 -1.43 1.80
N ASP A 205 17.31 -1.41 1.77
CA ASP A 205 18.10 -2.26 0.88
C ASP A 205 18.10 -3.73 1.24
N THR A 206 17.85 -4.07 2.50
CA THR A 206 17.90 -5.47 2.96
C THR A 206 16.55 -6.00 3.41
N TYR A 207 15.56 -5.11 3.55
CA TYR A 207 14.23 -5.47 4.02
C TYR A 207 13.35 -6.04 2.90
N SER A 208 13.32 -7.36 2.82
CA SER A 208 12.45 -8.10 1.92
C SER A 208 10.98 -8.17 2.39
N ARG A 209 10.14 -8.64 1.47
CA ARG A 209 8.74 -9.00 1.67
C ARG A 209 8.58 -10.02 2.78
N ALA A 210 9.50 -10.98 2.91
CA ALA A 210 9.43 -11.98 3.97
C ALA A 210 9.50 -11.33 5.37
N HIS A 211 10.43 -10.38 5.56
CA HIS A 211 10.52 -9.62 6.80
C HIS A 211 9.24 -8.82 7.06
N LEU A 212 8.67 -8.20 6.03
CA LEU A 212 7.40 -7.46 6.17
C LEU A 212 6.25 -8.35 6.63
N LEU A 213 6.11 -9.54 6.03
CA LEU A 213 5.04 -10.46 6.38
C LEU A 213 5.21 -10.99 7.82
N GLU A 214 6.44 -11.28 8.25
CA GLU A 214 6.75 -11.65 9.64
C GLU A 214 6.38 -10.52 10.62
N ASP A 215 6.75 -9.28 10.28
CA ASP A 215 6.43 -8.10 11.10
C ASP A 215 4.92 -7.89 11.22
N LEU A 216 4.16 -8.11 10.16
CA LEU A 216 2.70 -8.00 10.17
C LEU A 216 2.04 -9.17 10.91
N GLN A 217 2.60 -10.39 10.83
CA GLN A 217 2.14 -11.56 11.58
C GLN A 217 2.27 -11.40 13.10
N SER A 218 3.19 -10.55 13.56
CA SER A 218 3.29 -10.21 14.99
C SER A 218 2.04 -9.49 15.52
N ILE A 219 1.23 -8.90 14.63
CA ILE A 219 -0.06 -8.30 14.95
C ILE A 219 -1.15 -9.36 14.75
N HIS A 220 -1.60 -9.96 15.85
CA HIS A 220 -2.54 -11.09 15.84
C HIS A 220 -3.77 -10.88 14.93
N GLN A 221 -4.35 -9.68 14.91
CA GLN A 221 -5.52 -9.34 14.10
C GLN A 221 -5.26 -9.45 12.59
N LEU A 222 -4.00 -9.38 12.15
CA LEU A 222 -3.62 -9.46 10.74
C LEU A 222 -3.23 -10.86 10.30
N GLN A 223 -2.97 -11.79 11.23
CA GLN A 223 -2.52 -13.15 10.91
C GLN A 223 -3.40 -13.84 9.85
N PRO A 224 -4.74 -13.85 9.95
CA PRO A 224 -5.58 -14.51 8.94
C PRO A 224 -5.43 -13.91 7.53
N VAL A 225 -5.14 -12.61 7.44
CA VAL A 225 -4.94 -11.91 6.17
C VAL A 225 -3.56 -12.27 5.60
N VAL A 226 -2.54 -12.29 6.44
CA VAL A 226 -1.17 -12.63 6.02
C VAL A 226 -1.07 -14.10 5.61
N ASP A 227 -1.71 -15.01 6.33
CA ASP A 227 -1.73 -16.44 5.99
C ASP A 227 -2.38 -16.68 4.61
N GLY A 228 -3.37 -15.85 4.24
CA GLY A 228 -3.99 -15.86 2.92
C GLY A 228 -3.05 -15.44 1.77
N LEU A 229 -1.88 -14.89 2.06
CA LEU A 229 -0.87 -14.51 1.06
C LEU A 229 0.11 -15.63 0.72
N ASP A 230 -0.06 -16.83 1.27
CA ASP A 230 0.78 -17.98 0.90
C ASP A 230 0.81 -18.21 -0.62
N GLY A 231 2.00 -18.48 -1.16
CA GLY A 231 2.22 -18.62 -2.60
C GLY A 231 2.05 -17.32 -3.42
N LEU A 232 2.06 -16.14 -2.81
CA LEU A 232 2.06 -14.85 -3.52
C LEU A 232 3.29 -14.72 -4.45
N THR A 233 3.05 -14.44 -5.72
CA THR A 233 4.10 -14.19 -6.72
C THR A 233 3.98 -12.79 -7.30
N PHE A 234 5.13 -12.22 -7.65
CA PHE A 234 5.24 -11.00 -8.44
C PHE A 234 5.86 -11.32 -9.81
N PRO A 235 5.43 -10.61 -10.88
CA PRO A 235 6.16 -10.62 -12.15
C PRO A 235 7.51 -9.93 -11.96
N THR A 236 8.38 -9.95 -12.97
CA THR A 236 9.60 -9.15 -12.91
C THR A 236 9.29 -7.65 -13.11
N PRO A 237 10.16 -6.74 -12.62
CA PRO A 237 10.03 -5.30 -12.86
C PRO A 237 9.94 -4.94 -14.35
N GLU A 238 10.64 -5.65 -15.21
CA GLU A 238 10.64 -5.47 -16.66
C GLU A 238 9.28 -5.84 -17.26
N GLU A 239 8.73 -7.00 -16.89
CA GLU A 239 7.41 -7.45 -17.34
C GLU A 239 6.31 -6.45 -16.94
N GLU A 240 6.39 -5.91 -15.71
CA GLU A 240 5.48 -4.88 -15.25
C GLU A 240 5.65 -3.57 -16.04
N ALA A 241 6.88 -3.15 -16.32
CA ALA A 241 7.17 -1.97 -17.11
C ALA A 241 6.62 -2.07 -18.54
N GLU A 242 6.78 -3.23 -19.17
CA GLU A 242 6.23 -3.51 -20.50
C GLU A 242 4.70 -3.46 -20.50
N TYR A 243 4.08 -4.12 -19.51
CA TYR A 243 2.64 -4.09 -19.35
C TYR A 243 2.10 -2.67 -19.17
N THR A 244 2.72 -1.88 -18.30
CA THR A 244 2.31 -0.49 -18.04
C THR A 244 2.44 0.36 -19.30
N LYS A 245 3.49 0.19 -20.10
CA LYS A 245 3.63 0.88 -21.41
C LYS A 245 2.50 0.53 -22.36
N LEU A 246 2.15 -0.75 -22.49
CA LEU A 246 1.05 -1.21 -23.35
C LEU A 246 -0.29 -0.60 -22.92
N MET A 247 -0.53 -0.51 -21.61
CA MET A 247 -1.78 -0.02 -21.04
C MET A 247 -1.94 1.51 -21.02
N THR A 248 -0.84 2.24 -21.15
CA THR A 248 -0.79 3.71 -21.10
C THR A 248 -0.53 4.35 -22.46
N ARG A 249 -0.06 3.58 -23.46
CA ARG A 249 0.04 4.06 -24.84
C ARG A 249 -1.31 4.63 -25.28
N ARG A 250 -1.36 5.96 -25.47
CA ARG A 250 -2.45 6.60 -26.19
C ARG A 250 -2.44 5.96 -27.58
N GLY A 251 -3.52 5.27 -27.94
CA GLY A 251 -3.65 4.74 -29.29
C GLY A 251 -3.40 5.88 -30.26
N THR A 252 -2.35 5.77 -31.07
CA THR A 252 -2.25 6.54 -32.31
C THR A 252 -3.58 6.35 -33.01
N GLY A 253 -4.30 7.44 -33.22
CA GLY A 253 -5.60 7.38 -33.87
C GLY A 253 -5.45 6.53 -35.12
N SER A 254 -6.23 5.46 -35.19
CA SER A 254 -6.48 4.81 -36.47
C SER A 254 -7.19 5.88 -37.29
N SER A 255 -6.44 6.66 -38.05
CA SER A 255 -6.99 7.39 -39.17
C SER A 255 -7.52 6.29 -40.08
N VAL A 256 -8.83 6.14 -40.07
CA VAL A 256 -9.53 5.54 -41.18
C VAL A 256 -9.24 6.44 -42.37
N ALA A 257 -8.41 5.96 -43.28
CA ALA A 257 -8.37 6.31 -44.69
C ALA A 257 -7.91 5.05 -45.43
#